data_AF-A0A840SW20-F1
#
_entry.id   AF-A0A840SW20-F1
#
_cell.length_a   1.000
_cell.length_b   1.000
_cell.length_c   1.000
_cell.angle_alpha   90.00
_cell.angle_beta   90.00
_cell.angle_gamma   90.00
#
_symmetry.space_group_name_H-M   'P 1'
#
loop_
_entity.id
_entity.type
_entity.pdbx_description
1 polymer ?
#
loop_
_entity_poly.entity_id
_entity_poly.type
_entity_poly.pdbx_seq_one_letter_code
_entity_poly.pdbx_strand_id
1 'polypeptide(L)'
;MHQTGNARLGQRVIALGYPFYGTITTALNSTGGNISAMVGLGDDPRQVTVTAPVHPGNSGGPLLALDGTVIGVVIATLDKIAVAEATGSLPENTSYAVTATELLEFLEAEGTSLPRQDAGPADFDAGIPDDMQQAVVPVFCYGGS
;
A
#
# COMPACT_ATOMS: atom_id res chain seq x y z
N MET A 1 -4.28 0.83 -19.45
CA MET A 1 -4.47 -0.22 -18.40
C MET A 1 -3.34 0.01 -17.41
N HIS A 2 -3.43 -0.16 -16.09
CA HIS A 2 -2.31 -0.57 -15.21
C HIS A 2 -2.48 -2.10 -15.04
N GLN A 3 -1.43 -2.92 -14.89
CA GLN A 3 -1.60 -4.32 -14.58
C GLN A 3 -1.98 -4.26 -13.12
N THR A 4 -3.27 -4.14 -12.90
CA THR A 4 -3.90 -4.28 -11.61
C THR A 4 -4.27 -5.74 -11.52
N GLY A 5 -3.48 -6.46 -10.75
CA GLY A 5 -3.69 -7.87 -10.50
C GLY A 5 -4.69 -8.02 -9.37
N ASN A 6 -5.61 -8.97 -9.52
CA ASN A 6 -6.42 -9.38 -8.38
C ASN A 6 -5.49 -9.89 -7.27
N ALA A 7 -5.66 -9.32 -6.08
CA ALA A 7 -5.00 -9.78 -4.87
C ALA A 7 -5.25 -11.28 -4.65
N ARG A 8 -4.24 -12.00 -4.16
CA ARG A 8 -4.34 -13.42 -3.82
C ARG A 8 -3.79 -13.67 -2.42
N LEU A 9 -4.47 -14.54 -1.67
CA LEU A 9 -3.99 -14.96 -0.35
C LEU A 9 -2.58 -15.57 -0.46
N GLY A 10 -1.67 -15.13 0.41
CA GLY A 10 -0.27 -15.54 0.43
C GLY A 10 0.63 -14.87 -0.62
N GLN A 11 0.10 -14.02 -1.50
CA GLN A 11 0.90 -13.31 -2.52
C GLN A 11 1.94 -12.41 -1.86
N ARG A 12 3.21 -12.51 -2.30
CA ARG A 12 4.29 -11.61 -1.89
C ARG A 12 4.03 -10.21 -2.44
N VAL A 13 4.24 -9.21 -1.58
CA VAL A 13 4.00 -7.81 -1.90
C VAL A 13 5.10 -6.91 -1.32
N ILE A 14 5.24 -5.73 -1.90
CA ILE A 14 6.10 -4.65 -1.43
C ILE A 14 5.24 -3.40 -1.28
N ALA A 15 5.37 -2.71 -0.14
CA ALA A 15 4.84 -1.37 0.06
C ALA A 15 5.96 -0.34 -0.05
N LEU A 16 5.71 0.74 -0.80
CA LEU A 16 6.63 1.86 -0.95
C LEU A 16 6.06 3.11 -0.28
N GLY A 17 6.91 3.86 0.42
CA GLY A 17 6.45 5.07 1.10
C GLY A 17 7.55 5.83 1.84
N TYR A 18 7.16 6.91 2.51
CA TYR A 18 8.07 7.79 3.26
C TYR A 18 7.70 7.79 4.74
N PRO A 19 8.00 6.71 5.47
CA PRO A 19 7.61 6.58 6.86
C PRO A 19 8.30 7.66 7.70
N PHE A 20 7.51 8.36 8.52
CA PHE A 20 7.97 9.43 9.40
C PHE A 20 8.81 10.50 8.67
N TYR A 21 8.40 10.87 7.45
CA TYR A 21 9.09 11.86 6.63
C TYR A 21 9.42 13.13 7.44
N GLY A 22 10.68 13.55 7.41
CA GLY A 22 11.17 14.76 8.08
C GLY A 22 11.45 14.61 9.58
N THR A 23 11.02 13.51 10.21
CA THR A 23 11.32 13.20 11.62
C THR A 23 12.43 12.17 11.74
N ILE A 24 12.37 11.09 10.96
CA ILE A 24 13.35 9.99 11.01
C ILE A 24 14.19 9.95 9.73
N THR A 25 13.54 10.08 8.57
CA THR A 25 14.19 10.01 7.26
C THR A 25 13.41 10.86 6.26
N THR A 26 14.06 11.22 5.15
CA THR A 26 13.41 11.82 3.98
C THR A 26 13.50 10.91 2.76
N ALA A 27 14.05 9.70 2.92
CA ALA A 27 14.24 8.73 1.85
C ALA A 27 13.01 7.86 1.65
N LEU A 28 12.81 7.41 0.40
CA LEU A 28 11.85 6.38 0.07
C LEU A 28 12.26 5.07 0.76
N ASN A 29 11.30 4.41 1.40
CA ASN A 29 11.47 3.08 1.97
C ASN A 29 10.69 2.04 1.20
N SER A 30 11.22 0.81 1.26
CA SER A 30 10.60 -0.40 0.74
C SER A 30 10.42 -1.39 1.88
N THR A 31 9.20 -1.88 2.05
CA THR A 31 8.86 -2.88 3.06
C THR A 31 8.16 -4.07 2.41
N GLY A 32 8.74 -5.26 2.56
CA GLY A 32 8.19 -6.49 2.00
C GLY A 32 7.28 -7.24 2.98
N GLY A 33 6.34 -8.01 2.43
CA GLY A 33 5.47 -8.90 3.17
C GLY A 33 4.63 -9.79 2.24
N ASN A 34 3.50 -10.25 2.74
CA ASN A 34 2.51 -11.00 1.98
C ASN A 34 1.08 -10.58 2.33
N ILE A 35 0.13 -10.91 1.47
CA ILE A 35 -1.30 -10.80 1.75
C ILE A 35 -1.68 -11.93 2.71
N SER A 36 -1.95 -11.61 3.97
CA SER A 36 -2.30 -12.57 5.01
C SER A 36 -3.80 -12.81 5.13
N ALA A 37 -4.64 -11.88 4.67
CA ALA A 37 -6.08 -12.07 4.54
C ALA A 37 -6.66 -11.29 3.35
N MET A 38 -7.72 -11.84 2.78
CA MET A 38 -8.48 -11.22 1.66
C MET A 38 -9.59 -10.27 2.12
N VAL A 39 -9.54 -9.88 3.38
CA VAL A 39 -10.43 -8.89 4.02
C VAL A 39 -9.58 -7.96 4.86
N GLY A 40 -10.09 -6.75 5.12
CA GLY A 40 -9.45 -5.77 6.00
C GLY A 40 -10.08 -5.69 7.39
N LEU A 41 -9.98 -4.50 7.99
CA LEU A 41 -10.53 -4.24 9.31
C LEU A 41 -12.06 -4.43 9.32
N GLY A 42 -12.56 -5.17 10.32
CA GLY A 42 -14.01 -5.42 10.44
C GLY A 42 -14.57 -6.28 9.31
N ASP A 43 -13.76 -7.14 8.71
CA ASP A 43 -14.10 -8.01 7.57
C ASP A 43 -14.50 -7.22 6.30
N ASP A 44 -13.99 -6.00 6.10
CA ASP A 44 -14.25 -5.22 4.89
C ASP A 44 -13.67 -5.94 3.65
N PRO A 45 -14.51 -6.38 2.69
CA PRO A 45 -14.07 -7.15 1.53
C PRO A 45 -13.34 -6.31 0.47
N ARG A 46 -13.38 -4.97 0.61
CA ARG A 46 -12.70 -4.04 -0.32
C ARG A 46 -11.22 -3.89 -0.02
N GLN A 47 -10.79 -4.45 1.12
CA GLN A 47 -9.46 -4.34 1.66
C GLN A 47 -8.79 -5.70 1.76
N VAL A 48 -7.46 -5.68 1.83
CA VAL A 48 -6.65 -6.84 2.18
C VAL A 48 -5.82 -6.55 3.42
N THR A 49 -5.57 -7.60 4.21
CA THR A 49 -4.60 -7.54 5.30
C THR A 49 -3.25 -7.98 4.79
N VAL A 50 -2.21 -7.21 5.11
CA VAL A 50 -0.83 -7.48 4.71
C VAL A 50 0.12 -7.49 5.89
N THR A 51 1.18 -8.27 5.76
CA THR A 51 2.25 -8.36 6.76
C THR A 51 3.38 -7.36 6.55
N ALA A 52 3.39 -6.66 5.40
CA ALA A 52 4.35 -5.60 5.15
C ALA A 52 4.24 -4.54 6.26
N PRO A 53 5.35 -4.20 6.94
CA PRO A 53 5.34 -3.17 7.97
C PRO A 53 4.92 -1.82 7.39
N VAL A 54 3.77 -1.31 7.85
CA VAL A 54 3.28 0.03 7.49
C VAL A 54 3.36 0.93 8.71
N HIS A 55 3.83 2.15 8.48
CA HIS A 55 3.94 3.21 9.48
C HIS A 55 3.33 4.51 8.94
N PRO A 56 3.04 5.50 9.81
CA PRO A 56 2.67 6.84 9.34
C PRO A 56 3.64 7.36 8.29
N GLY A 57 3.13 7.75 7.12
CA GLY A 57 3.92 8.13 5.94
C GLY A 57 4.03 7.06 4.84
N ASN A 58 3.59 5.83 5.11
CA ASN A 58 3.34 4.82 4.07
C ASN A 58 1.90 4.87 3.53
N SER A 59 0.96 5.45 4.28
CA SER A 59 -0.42 5.67 3.82
C SER A 59 -0.45 6.49 2.53
N GLY A 60 -1.25 6.05 1.55
CA GLY A 60 -1.31 6.58 0.19
C GLY A 60 -0.29 5.95 -0.77
N GLY A 61 0.71 5.23 -0.26
CA GLY A 61 1.72 4.56 -1.06
C GLY A 61 1.20 3.29 -1.76
N PRO A 62 1.83 2.87 -2.86
CA PRO A 62 1.40 1.69 -3.61
C PRO A 62 1.77 0.40 -2.86
N LEU A 63 0.87 -0.58 -2.94
CA LEU A 63 1.14 -1.98 -2.65
C LEU A 63 1.34 -2.72 -3.96
N LEU A 64 2.53 -3.27 -4.17
CA LEU A 64 2.98 -3.85 -5.43
C LEU A 64 3.21 -5.35 -5.28
N ALA A 65 2.90 -6.13 -6.29
CA ALA A 65 3.45 -7.48 -6.44
C ALA A 65 4.91 -7.38 -6.93
N LEU A 66 5.64 -8.50 -6.86
CA LEU A 66 7.06 -8.55 -7.23
C LEU A 66 7.33 -8.32 -8.73
N ASP A 67 6.30 -8.46 -9.55
CA ASP A 67 6.35 -8.18 -10.99
C ASP A 67 6.06 -6.70 -11.33
N GLY A 68 5.89 -5.84 -10.31
CA GLY A 68 5.54 -4.43 -10.47
C GLY A 68 4.05 -4.15 -10.62
N THR A 69 3.20 -5.18 -10.64
CA THR A 69 1.74 -5.04 -10.68
C THR A 69 1.24 -4.30 -9.44
N VAL A 70 0.40 -3.28 -9.62
CA VAL A 70 -0.25 -2.59 -8.50
C VAL A 70 -1.40 -3.45 -7.97
N ILE A 71 -1.30 -3.86 -6.70
CA ILE A 71 -2.30 -4.67 -6.02
C ILE A 71 -3.27 -3.80 -5.21
N GLY A 72 -2.83 -2.62 -4.79
CA GLY A 72 -3.67 -1.71 -4.02
C GLY A 72 -2.93 -0.48 -3.52
N VAL A 73 -3.60 0.25 -2.63
CA VAL A 73 -3.05 1.44 -1.95
C VAL A 73 -3.11 1.21 -0.44
N VAL A 74 -1.99 1.45 0.22
CA VAL A 74 -1.87 1.35 1.67
C VAL A 74 -2.67 2.47 2.32
N ILE A 75 -3.56 2.17 3.27
CA ILE A 75 -4.41 3.20 3.89
C ILE A 75 -4.11 3.43 5.36
N ALA A 76 -3.87 2.37 6.14
CA ALA A 76 -3.67 2.51 7.57
C ALA A 76 -2.95 1.30 8.17
N THR A 77 -2.26 1.58 9.27
CA THR A 77 -1.88 0.59 10.27
C THR A 77 -2.94 0.63 11.36
N LEU A 78 -3.30 -0.54 11.90
CA LEU A 78 -4.20 -0.66 13.04
C LEU A 78 -3.67 0.17 14.22
N ASP A 79 -4.56 0.81 14.99
CA ASP A 79 -4.18 1.41 16.28
C ASP A 79 -3.81 0.29 17.24
N LYS A 80 -2.50 0.09 17.40
CA LYS A 80 -1.96 -1.00 18.20
C LYS A 80 -2.34 -0.88 19.66
N ILE A 81 -2.49 0.35 20.19
CA ILE A 81 -2.85 0.56 21.59
C ILE A 81 -4.32 0.21 21.79
N ALA A 82 -5.21 0.75 20.96
CA ALA A 82 -6.64 0.45 21.05
C ALA A 82 -6.92 -1.06 20.95
N VAL A 83 -6.19 -1.76 20.08
CA VAL A 83 -6.34 -3.22 19.95
C VAL A 83 -5.73 -3.96 21.12
N ALA A 84 -4.56 -3.56 21.62
CA ALA A 84 -3.98 -4.18 22.81
C ALA A 84 -4.88 -4.01 24.05
N GLU A 85 -5.55 -2.86 24.21
CA GLU A 85 -6.53 -2.65 25.27
C GLU A 85 -7.74 -3.60 25.15
N ALA A 86 -8.16 -3.91 23.92
CA ALA A 86 -9.30 -4.78 23.66
C ALA A 86 -8.97 -6.29 23.71
N THR A 87 -7.77 -6.70 23.27
CA THR A 87 -7.38 -8.12 23.09
C THR A 87 -6.36 -8.60 24.10
N GLY A 88 -5.70 -7.69 24.83
CA GLY A 88 -4.57 -7.99 25.71
C GLY A 88 -3.25 -8.25 24.96
N SER A 89 -3.19 -8.02 23.64
CA SER A 89 -2.00 -8.27 22.83
C SER A 89 -1.77 -7.17 21.79
N LEU A 90 -0.52 -6.75 21.63
CA LEU A 90 -0.14 -5.81 20.58
C LEU A 90 -0.17 -6.52 19.22
N PRO A 91 -0.94 -6.00 18.25
CA PRO A 91 -0.92 -6.53 16.90
C PRO A 91 0.40 -6.18 16.22
N GLU A 92 1.08 -7.21 15.74
CA GLU A 92 2.32 -7.10 14.97
C GLU A 92 2.04 -7.41 13.49
N ASN A 93 2.74 -6.73 12.60
CA ASN A 93 2.72 -6.98 11.15
C ASN A 93 1.30 -7.13 10.57
N THR A 94 0.39 -6.26 10.99
CA THR A 94 -1.00 -6.22 10.53
C THR A 94 -1.28 -4.83 10.01
N SER A 95 -1.27 -4.69 8.69
CA SER A 95 -1.53 -3.46 7.97
C SER A 95 -2.61 -3.69 6.91
N TYR A 96 -3.24 -2.62 6.42
CA TYR A 96 -4.33 -2.74 5.46
C TYR A 96 -4.07 -1.95 4.19
N ALA A 97 -4.55 -2.48 3.08
CA ALA A 97 -4.58 -1.81 1.79
C ALA A 97 -5.95 -1.95 1.14
N VAL A 98 -6.41 -0.89 0.47
CA VAL A 98 -7.56 -0.93 -0.43
C VAL A 98 -7.11 -1.60 -1.72
N THR A 99 -7.90 -2.54 -2.23
CA THR A 99 -7.55 -3.27 -3.46
C THR A 99 -7.55 -2.35 -4.68
N ALA A 100 -6.72 -2.68 -5.67
CA ALA A 100 -6.71 -1.96 -6.94
C ALA A 100 -8.08 -2.01 -7.64
N THR A 101 -8.82 -3.11 -7.52
CA THR A 101 -10.19 -3.25 -8.05
C THR A 101 -11.10 -2.16 -7.49
N GLU A 102 -11.19 -2.02 -6.17
CA GLU A 102 -12.01 -1.00 -5.52
C GLU A 102 -11.57 0.42 -5.93
N LEU A 103 -10.25 0.66 -5.99
CA LEU A 103 -9.73 1.96 -6.40
C LEU A 103 -10.11 2.31 -7.84
N LEU A 104 -10.04 1.35 -8.76
CA LEU A 104 -10.38 1.55 -10.16
C LEU A 104 -11.88 1.81 -10.33
N GLU A 105 -12.73 1.07 -9.63
CA GLU A 105 -14.18 1.28 -9.65
C GLU A 105 -14.55 2.69 -9.14
N PHE A 106 -13.89 3.14 -8.07
CA PHE A 106 -14.06 4.51 -7.58
C PHE A 106 -13.62 5.56 -8.61
N LEU A 107 -12.43 5.41 -9.19
CA LEU A 107 -11.90 6.37 -10.17
C LEU A 107 -12.76 6.44 -11.44
N GLU A 108 -13.29 5.30 -11.89
CA GLU A 108 -14.22 5.23 -13.02
C GLU A 108 -15.53 5.95 -12.71
N ALA A 109 -16.10 5.72 -11.53
CA ALA A 109 -17.32 6.39 -11.08
C ALA A 109 -17.16 7.92 -11.01
N GLU A 110 -15.97 8.41 -10.64
CA GLU A 110 -15.62 9.83 -10.60
C GLU A 110 -15.15 10.39 -11.96
N GLY A 111 -15.22 9.61 -13.04
CA GLY A 111 -14.87 10.06 -14.39
C GLY A 111 -13.38 10.34 -14.59
N THR A 112 -12.52 9.75 -13.77
CA THR A 112 -11.07 9.96 -13.85
C THR A 112 -10.44 9.08 -14.92
N SER A 113 -9.75 9.69 -15.89
CA SER A 113 -9.00 8.95 -16.91
C SER A 113 -7.70 8.37 -16.34
N LEU A 114 -7.50 7.07 -16.52
CA LEU A 114 -6.25 6.41 -16.12
C LEU A 114 -5.18 6.57 -17.20
N PRO A 115 -3.91 6.83 -16.83
CA PRO A 115 -2.81 6.90 -17.79
C PRO A 115 -2.59 5.57 -18.51
N ARG A 116 -1.98 5.64 -19.70
CA ARG A 116 -1.60 4.46 -20.49
C ARG A 116 -0.51 3.68 -19.76
N GLN A 117 -0.59 2.35 -19.80
CA GLN A 117 0.55 1.53 -19.38
C GLN A 117 1.47 1.33 -20.54
N ASP A 118 2.72 1.68 -20.30
CA ASP A 118 3.81 1.35 -21.18
C ASP A 118 4.92 0.55 -20.45
N ALA A 119 4.72 0.22 -19.16
CA ALA A 119 5.67 -0.51 -18.33
C ALA A 119 5.54 -2.03 -18.51
N GLY A 120 6.68 -2.68 -18.78
CA GLY A 120 6.79 -4.14 -18.77
C GLY A 120 6.88 -4.71 -17.34
N PRO A 121 6.91 -6.04 -17.19
CA PRO A 121 7.13 -6.68 -15.90
C PRO A 121 8.44 -6.19 -15.27
N ALA A 122 8.39 -5.81 -13.99
CA ALA A 122 9.58 -5.50 -13.21
C ALA A 122 10.10 -6.76 -12.51
N ASP A 123 11.41 -6.82 -12.25
CA ASP A 123 12.01 -7.83 -11.38
C ASP A 123 12.47 -7.14 -10.10
N PHE A 124 11.64 -7.19 -9.06
CA PHE A 124 11.96 -6.55 -7.78
C PHE A 124 13.02 -7.30 -6.97
N ASP A 125 13.40 -8.53 -7.33
CA ASP A 125 14.54 -9.19 -6.70
C ASP A 125 15.87 -8.54 -7.15
N ALA A 126 15.89 -7.84 -8.30
CA ALA A 126 17.01 -7.02 -8.77
C ALA A 126 17.01 -5.57 -8.21
N GLY A 127 15.98 -5.21 -7.43
CA GLY A 127 15.75 -3.86 -6.93
C GLY A 127 14.54 -3.19 -7.59
N ILE A 128 14.09 -2.08 -6.99
CA ILE A 128 12.93 -1.32 -7.49
C ILE A 128 13.41 -0.40 -8.63
N PRO A 129 12.81 -0.47 -9.83
CA PRO A 129 13.14 0.42 -10.94
C PRO A 129 13.05 1.92 -10.58
N ASP A 130 13.96 2.73 -11.13
CA ASP A 130 14.06 4.17 -10.81
C ASP A 130 12.80 4.96 -11.16
N ASP A 131 12.12 4.61 -12.26
CA ASP A 131 10.86 5.22 -12.68
C ASP A 131 9.74 4.98 -11.66
N MET A 132 9.68 3.77 -11.08
CA MET A 132 8.75 3.46 -9.99
C MET A 132 9.10 4.20 -8.70
N GLN A 133 10.39 4.33 -8.38
CA GLN A 133 10.81 5.12 -7.21
C GLN A 133 10.40 6.59 -7.35
N GLN A 134 10.59 7.17 -8.54
CA GLN A 134 10.24 8.56 -8.84
C GLN A 134 8.73 8.81 -8.87
N ALA A 135 7.92 7.78 -9.15
CA ALA A 135 6.47 7.86 -9.12
C ALA A 135 5.88 7.95 -7.70
N VAL A 136 6.66 7.60 -6.66
CA VAL A 136 6.24 7.67 -5.26
C VAL A 136 6.79 8.94 -4.63
N VAL A 137 5.90 9.87 -4.30
CA VAL A 137 6.24 11.18 -3.74
C VAL A 137 5.54 11.42 -2.40
N PRO A 138 6.19 12.13 -1.46
CA PRO A 138 5.53 12.55 -0.24
C PRO A 138 4.56 13.71 -0.55
N VAL A 139 3.32 13.59 -0.08
CA VAL A 139 2.29 14.63 -0.21
C VAL A 139 2.14 15.34 1.12
N PHE A 140 2.20 16.68 1.11
CA PHE A 140 2.07 17.52 2.29
C PHE A 140 0.79 18.35 2.21
N CYS A 141 -0.04 18.25 3.24
CA CYS A 141 -1.20 19.12 3.42
C CYS A 141 -0.79 20.30 4.30
N TYR A 142 -0.70 21.49 3.73
CA TYR A 142 -0.57 22.72 4.50
C TYR A 142 -1.98 23.26 4.76
N GLY A 143 -2.50 23.04 5.97
CA GLY A 143 -3.78 23.62 6.39
C GLY A 143 -3.67 25.15 6.39
N GLY A 144 -4.62 25.83 5.72
CA GLY A 144 -4.80 27.27 5.86
C GLY A 144 -5.16 27.58 7.31
N SER A 145 -4.41 28.53 7.90
CA SER A 145 -4.60 29.08 9.25
C SER A 145 -6.01 29.58 9.50
#